data_AF-A0A3B9F4X1-F1
#
_entry.id   AF-A0A3B9F4X1-F1
#
_cell.length_a   1.000
_cell.length_b   1.000
_cell.length_c   1.000
_cell.angle_alpha   90.00
_cell.angle_beta   90.00
_cell.angle_gamma   90.00
#
_symmetry.space_group_name_H-M   'P 1'
#
loop_
_entity.id
_entity.type
_entity.pdbx_description
1 polymer ?
#
loop_
_entity_poly.entity_id
_entity_poly.type
_entity_poly.pdbx_seq_one_letter_code
_entity_poly.pdbx_strand_id
1 'polypeptide(L)'
;PGNDLIPQDALLSFSLTTDPSQWKQLREFGTLVAQKELDKNLAIWVDILFNSKGYDFHKDIQPWVGNRITFVVLTSNKKSITINTSVSTNSKSLQEQHLAIILPIKNLVKAQQVLSQTSKISGSLIQRENPSKRILTRTVKSPSGSRLFTAFINQKFLVVANNPSTIQQITNAYKSKLTIASTNGFAENFSKIKHSNSFIQFYFNIPASVKIMDAVTKSRLPPEVLTRLQDNQGLVGSISLKPTGIQLQGISWLNPNSQRQLEVEYERENMAKFLPPETLIMLSGRNLHHLWLDYVSISKNNPFAPIPPEQIKTSIKDYLSLDLEQDILSWMAEEFSVSMVPNIPQEGKQEDFHAAILLMVKTSDRRRAETFFTKLDNIMKTQYQFQIKKENVRGKPVITWISPFGTLNATHGWLDHETSFFILGNPITNRIISLPHNSLANSQVYKNIVSSELTPSSGELFIDIERGLRNFSLPNIFPNQNLLLDSSRLLGITSRIQDSHSQYYKIFVELKKSDDVRSLTDNTNR
;
A
#
# COMPACT_ATOMS: atom_id res chain seq x y z
N PRO A 1 2.34 4.90 21.10
CA PRO A 1 2.36 5.54 22.44
C PRO A 1 3.16 6.83 22.36
N GLY A 2 2.92 7.78 23.28
CA GLY A 2 3.64 9.06 23.25
C GLY A 2 3.20 10.00 22.12
N ASN A 3 1.98 9.85 21.58
CA ASN A 3 1.45 10.75 20.55
C ASN A 3 1.42 12.20 21.04
N ASP A 4 1.23 12.43 22.34
CA ASP A 4 1.29 13.74 23.00
C ASP A 4 2.72 14.30 23.16
N LEU A 5 3.73 13.59 22.71
CA LEU A 5 5.13 14.04 22.68
C LEU A 5 5.60 14.41 21.27
N ILE A 6 4.94 13.88 20.25
CA ILE A 6 5.40 13.99 18.86
C ILE A 6 4.97 15.35 18.33
N PRO A 7 5.90 16.22 17.88
CA PRO A 7 5.57 17.51 17.27
C PRO A 7 4.56 17.36 16.13
N GLN A 8 3.65 18.33 16.02
CA GLN A 8 2.60 18.34 14.99
C GLN A 8 3.17 18.34 13.56
N ASP A 9 4.35 18.93 13.37
CA ASP A 9 5.09 19.02 12.11
C ASP A 9 6.04 17.84 11.86
N ALA A 10 5.99 16.79 12.69
CA ALA A 10 6.70 15.55 12.42
C ALA A 10 6.30 14.99 11.05
N LEU A 11 7.29 14.54 10.29
CA LEU A 11 7.10 14.03 8.92
C LEU A 11 6.41 12.68 8.94
N LEU A 12 6.94 11.80 9.77
CA LEU A 12 6.38 10.49 10.02
C LEU A 12 6.68 10.07 11.45
N SER A 13 5.78 9.25 11.98
CA SER A 13 6.05 8.47 13.17
C SER A 13 5.58 7.04 12.94
N PHE A 14 6.34 6.08 13.43
CA PHE A 14 5.89 4.70 13.46
C PHE A 14 6.27 4.09 14.79
N SER A 15 5.43 3.21 15.28
CA SER A 15 5.66 2.50 16.51
C SER A 15 5.74 1.02 16.20
N LEU A 16 6.61 0.30 16.91
CA LEU A 16 6.83 -1.13 16.80
C LEU A 16 6.50 -1.82 18.12
N THR A 17 5.97 -3.03 18.05
CA THR A 17 5.76 -3.89 19.21
C THR A 17 7.09 -4.33 19.83
N THR A 18 7.12 -4.46 21.16
CA THR A 18 8.22 -5.06 21.91
C THR A 18 7.92 -6.50 22.33
N ASP A 19 6.78 -7.05 21.89
CA ASP A 19 6.32 -8.41 22.20
C ASP A 19 7.10 -9.46 21.39
N PRO A 20 7.93 -10.31 22.05
CA PRO A 20 8.71 -11.34 21.37
C PRO A 20 7.87 -12.35 20.59
N SER A 21 6.62 -12.60 20.99
CA SER A 21 5.76 -13.56 20.31
C SER A 21 5.39 -13.12 18.90
N GLN A 22 5.12 -11.82 18.70
CA GLN A 22 4.85 -11.27 17.38
C GLN A 22 6.11 -11.27 16.50
N TRP A 23 7.27 -10.99 17.09
CA TRP A 23 8.55 -11.12 16.38
C TRP A 23 8.81 -12.56 15.95
N LYS A 24 8.50 -13.55 16.80
CA LYS A 24 8.58 -14.97 16.44
C LYS A 24 7.61 -15.32 15.31
N GLN A 25 6.36 -14.86 15.38
CA GLN A 25 5.37 -15.07 14.32
C GLN A 25 5.84 -14.48 12.98
N LEU A 26 6.46 -13.29 12.99
CA LEU A 26 7.01 -12.69 11.76
C LEU A 26 8.08 -13.58 11.11
N ARG A 27 8.87 -14.32 11.92
CA ARG A 27 9.88 -15.27 11.43
C ARG A 27 9.30 -16.53 10.80
N GLU A 28 8.01 -16.82 10.98
CA GLU A 28 7.36 -17.97 10.34
C GLU A 28 7.08 -17.70 8.85
N PHE A 29 7.08 -16.43 8.42
CA PHE A 29 6.75 -16.03 7.06
C PHE A 29 7.97 -15.79 6.17
N GLY A 30 7.73 -15.84 4.87
CA GLY A 30 8.66 -15.51 3.80
C GLY A 30 9.61 -16.64 3.43
N THR A 31 10.50 -16.33 2.48
CA THR A 31 11.60 -17.20 2.08
C THR A 31 12.83 -16.94 2.95
N LEU A 32 13.80 -17.86 2.97
CA LEU A 32 15.09 -17.65 3.65
C LEU A 32 15.80 -16.37 3.16
N VAL A 33 15.66 -16.02 1.89
CA VAL A 33 16.24 -14.79 1.31
C VAL A 33 15.54 -13.55 1.89
N ALA A 34 14.20 -13.56 1.95
CA ALA A 34 13.42 -12.47 2.55
C ALA A 34 13.73 -12.29 4.04
N GLN A 35 13.93 -13.38 4.78
CA GLN A 35 14.31 -13.33 6.19
C GLN A 35 15.71 -12.72 6.39
N LYS A 36 16.69 -13.09 5.56
CA LYS A 36 18.04 -12.50 5.62
C LYS A 36 18.04 -11.00 5.32
N GLU A 37 17.27 -10.56 4.33
CA GLU A 37 17.18 -9.13 4.01
C GLU A 37 16.43 -8.36 5.11
N LEU A 38 15.41 -8.97 5.72
CA LEU A 38 14.75 -8.43 6.91
C LEU A 38 15.74 -8.28 8.08
N ASP A 39 16.59 -9.28 8.33
CA ASP A 39 17.60 -9.25 9.39
C ASP A 39 18.61 -8.13 9.20
N LYS A 40 19.10 -7.96 7.97
CA LYS A 40 20.01 -6.87 7.62
C LYS A 40 19.37 -5.50 7.88
N ASN A 41 18.12 -5.32 7.46
CA ASN A 41 17.41 -4.07 7.67
C ASN A 41 17.07 -3.81 9.14
N LEU A 42 16.76 -4.87 9.90
CA LEU A 42 16.57 -4.77 11.35
C LEU A 42 17.87 -4.40 12.07
N ALA A 43 18.99 -5.02 11.68
CA ALA A 43 20.29 -4.76 12.28
C ALA A 43 20.68 -3.29 12.15
N ILE A 44 20.38 -2.63 11.02
CA ILE A 44 20.60 -1.19 10.85
C ILE A 44 19.84 -0.39 11.93
N TRP A 45 18.57 -0.70 12.16
CA TRP A 45 17.80 -0.04 13.21
C TRP A 45 18.36 -0.38 14.60
N VAL A 46 18.59 -1.65 14.93
CA VAL A 46 19.17 -2.02 16.24
C VAL A 46 20.53 -1.34 16.48
N ASP A 47 21.37 -1.23 15.45
CA ASP A 47 22.69 -0.61 15.53
C ASP A 47 22.62 0.90 15.67
N ILE A 48 21.75 1.59 14.92
CA ILE A 48 21.54 3.05 15.05
C ILE A 48 21.10 3.41 16.48
N LEU A 49 20.33 2.53 17.13
CA LEU A 49 19.58 2.87 18.32
C LEU A 49 20.21 2.35 19.62
N PHE A 50 20.86 1.19 19.57
CA PHE A 50 21.30 0.47 20.78
C PHE A 50 22.77 0.01 20.69
N ASN A 51 23.13 -0.83 19.71
CA ASN A 51 24.44 -1.49 19.72
C ASN A 51 25.62 -0.53 19.51
N SER A 52 25.51 0.43 18.58
CA SER A 52 26.57 1.45 18.39
C SER A 52 26.76 2.39 19.59
N LYS A 53 25.90 2.24 20.60
CA LYS A 53 25.77 3.10 21.78
C LYS A 53 25.97 2.33 23.09
N GLY A 54 26.31 1.04 23.02
CA GLY A 54 26.64 0.20 24.17
C GLY A 54 25.46 -0.36 24.95
N TYR A 55 24.25 -0.39 24.37
CA TYR A 55 23.06 -0.95 24.98
C TYR A 55 22.60 -2.22 24.24
N ASP A 56 22.21 -3.25 24.98
CA ASP A 56 21.54 -4.45 24.48
C ASP A 56 20.03 -4.33 24.70
N PHE A 57 19.22 -4.51 23.66
CA PHE A 57 17.78 -4.33 23.79
C PHE A 57 17.14 -5.30 24.79
N HIS A 58 17.53 -6.58 24.78
CA HIS A 58 16.93 -7.61 25.64
C HIS A 58 17.31 -7.43 27.10
N LYS A 59 18.56 -7.05 27.37
CA LYS A 59 19.08 -6.89 28.74
C LYS A 59 18.77 -5.52 29.31
N ASP A 60 18.95 -4.46 28.53
CA ASP A 60 18.99 -3.10 29.05
C ASP A 60 17.70 -2.31 28.79
N ILE A 61 16.83 -2.72 27.85
CA ILE A 61 15.64 -1.95 27.45
C ILE A 61 14.34 -2.71 27.71
N GLN A 62 14.25 -3.95 27.23
CA GLN A 62 13.07 -4.81 27.32
C GLN A 62 12.51 -4.98 28.76
N PRO A 63 13.32 -5.08 29.83
CA PRO A 63 12.80 -5.33 31.17
C PRO A 63 11.93 -4.21 31.77
N TRP A 64 12.00 -3.00 31.22
CA TRP A 64 11.28 -1.83 31.74
C TRP A 64 10.45 -1.08 30.70
N VAL A 65 10.71 -1.27 29.41
CA VAL A 65 9.98 -0.59 28.34
C VAL A 65 8.54 -1.09 28.22
N GLY A 66 7.65 -0.22 27.74
CA GLY A 66 6.28 -0.57 27.40
C GLY A 66 6.18 -1.58 26.26
N ASN A 67 4.96 -2.01 25.95
CA ASN A 67 4.68 -2.98 24.89
C ASN A 67 4.97 -2.46 23.47
N ARG A 68 5.26 -1.16 23.31
CA ARG A 68 5.55 -0.54 22.01
C ARG A 68 6.52 0.62 22.18
N ILE A 69 7.44 0.78 21.23
CA ILE A 69 8.35 1.93 21.12
C ILE A 69 7.97 2.76 19.89
N THR A 70 8.21 4.07 19.91
CA THR A 70 7.84 4.96 18.80
C THR A 70 9.05 5.66 18.23
N PHE A 71 9.19 5.58 16.91
CA PHE A 71 10.15 6.29 16.08
C PHE A 71 9.53 7.55 15.50
N VAL A 72 10.31 8.61 15.42
CA VAL A 72 9.87 9.91 14.94
C VAL A 72 10.94 10.47 14.02
N VAL A 73 10.52 10.95 12.85
CA VAL A 73 11.36 11.71 11.92
C VAL A 73 10.85 13.14 11.90
N LEU A 74 11.73 14.08 12.25
CA LEU A 74 11.44 15.51 12.28
C LEU A 74 12.18 16.24 11.17
N THR A 75 11.70 17.43 10.86
CA THR A 75 12.40 18.36 9.97
C THR A 75 13.66 18.90 10.67
N SER A 76 14.72 19.09 9.89
CA SER A 76 15.81 19.97 10.31
C SER A 76 15.43 21.40 9.94
N ASN A 77 15.59 22.35 10.86
CA ASN A 77 15.42 23.78 10.57
C ASN A 77 16.46 24.31 9.55
N LYS A 78 17.39 23.47 9.07
CA LYS A 78 18.37 23.81 8.03
C LYS A 78 17.97 23.18 6.69
N LYS A 79 17.99 24.00 5.64
CA LYS A 79 17.59 23.77 4.23
C LYS A 79 18.18 22.53 3.50
N SER A 80 18.92 21.64 4.15
CA SER A 80 19.55 20.49 3.48
C SER A 80 19.06 19.20 4.11
N ILE A 81 18.03 18.59 3.52
CA ILE A 81 17.69 17.20 3.75
C ILE A 81 18.05 16.49 2.45
N THR A 82 18.92 15.50 2.47
CA THR A 82 19.15 14.64 1.30
C THR A 82 18.33 13.38 1.51
N ILE A 83 17.12 13.34 0.94
CA ILE A 83 16.34 12.12 0.87
C ILE A 83 16.87 11.34 -0.33
N ASN A 84 17.74 10.36 -0.09
CA ASN A 84 17.93 9.30 -1.07
C ASN A 84 16.60 8.53 -1.15
N THR A 85 16.02 8.44 -2.33
CA THR A 85 14.73 7.79 -2.61
C THR A 85 14.81 6.27 -2.64
N SER A 86 15.96 5.70 -2.31
CA SER A 86 16.04 4.35 -1.76
C SER A 86 16.02 4.47 -0.24
N VAL A 87 15.37 3.53 0.46
CA VAL A 87 15.81 3.17 1.82
C VAL A 87 17.24 2.63 1.65
N SER A 88 18.19 3.53 1.44
CA SER A 88 19.56 3.20 1.17
C SER A 88 20.08 2.72 2.52
N THR A 89 20.58 1.50 2.54
CA THR A 89 21.21 0.83 3.68
C THR A 89 22.48 1.56 4.19
N ASN A 90 22.77 2.76 3.70
CA ASN A 90 23.86 3.59 4.19
C ASN A 90 23.44 4.36 5.44
N SER A 91 23.95 3.90 6.59
CA SER A 91 23.83 4.53 7.91
C SER A 91 24.21 6.02 7.96
N LYS A 92 24.95 6.54 6.99
CA LYS A 92 25.38 7.96 6.91
C LYS A 92 24.24 8.92 6.57
N SER A 93 23.29 8.57 5.69
CA SER A 93 22.19 9.48 5.31
C SER A 93 21.10 9.60 6.39
N LEU A 94 20.91 8.55 7.19
CA LEU A 94 20.01 8.54 8.35
C LEU A 94 20.55 9.36 9.52
N GLN A 95 21.87 9.54 9.63
CA GLN A 95 22.50 10.37 10.67
C GLN A 95 22.28 11.88 10.45
N GLU A 96 22.03 12.31 9.22
CA GLU A 96 21.76 13.72 8.88
C GLU A 96 20.31 14.14 9.18
N GLN A 97 19.42 13.18 9.38
CA GLN A 97 18.01 13.43 9.71
C GLN A 97 17.82 13.67 11.21
N HIS A 98 16.82 14.48 11.59
CA HIS A 98 16.46 14.67 13.00
C HIS A 98 15.58 13.51 13.47
N LEU A 99 16.19 12.52 14.11
CA LEU A 99 15.53 11.26 14.53
C LEU A 99 15.37 11.19 16.04
N ALA A 100 14.23 10.66 16.48
CA ALA A 100 13.98 10.34 17.88
C ALA A 100 13.32 8.98 18.07
N ILE A 101 13.56 8.39 19.24
CA ILE A 101 12.83 7.25 19.79
C ILE A 101 12.14 7.72 21.06
N ILE A 102 10.89 7.34 21.23
CA ILE A 102 10.12 7.49 22.45
C ILE A 102 9.91 6.10 23.03
N LEU A 103 10.46 5.88 24.21
CA LEU A 103 10.42 4.64 24.97
C LEU A 103 9.46 4.82 26.16
N PRO A 104 8.25 4.23 26.13
CA PRO A 104 7.35 4.27 27.28
C PRO A 104 7.95 3.45 28.44
N ILE A 105 7.80 3.94 29.66
CA ILE A 105 8.35 3.32 30.86
C ILE A 105 7.24 2.55 31.56
N LYS A 106 7.31 1.22 31.50
CA LYS A 106 6.42 0.31 32.22
C LYS A 106 6.91 0.05 33.65
N ASN A 107 8.23 0.00 33.86
CA ASN A 107 8.85 -0.20 35.17
C ASN A 107 9.88 0.91 35.47
N LEU A 108 9.45 1.92 36.24
CA LEU A 108 10.28 3.08 36.57
C LEU A 108 11.55 2.71 37.36
N VAL A 109 11.44 1.80 38.32
CA VAL A 109 12.56 1.39 39.18
C VAL A 109 13.65 0.71 38.36
N LYS A 110 13.27 -0.26 37.52
CA LYS A 110 14.21 -0.95 36.62
C LYS A 110 14.85 0.01 35.62
N ALA A 111 14.06 0.93 35.04
CA ALA A 111 14.59 1.95 34.14
C ALA A 111 15.65 2.82 34.83
N GLN A 112 15.40 3.27 36.06
CA GLN A 112 16.37 4.05 36.84
C GLN A 112 17.62 3.25 37.22
N GLN A 113 17.48 1.97 37.54
CA GLN A 113 18.62 1.08 37.83
C GLN A 113 19.55 0.96 36.62
N VAL A 114 19.00 0.63 35.45
CA VAL A 114 19.79 0.49 34.21
C VAL A 114 20.43 1.82 33.82
N LEU A 115 19.66 2.92 33.81
CA LEU A 115 20.15 4.24 33.41
C LEU A 115 21.19 4.83 34.38
N SER A 116 21.20 4.40 35.64
CA SER A 116 22.21 4.78 36.65
C SER A 116 23.47 3.91 36.58
N GLN A 117 23.36 2.68 36.06
CA GLN A 117 24.52 1.83 35.80
C GLN A 117 25.29 2.29 34.57
N THR A 118 24.57 2.76 33.53
CA THR A 118 25.19 3.21 32.28
C THR A 118 25.80 4.61 32.33
N SER A 119 25.55 5.41 33.36
CA SER A 119 26.35 6.62 33.64
C SER A 119 27.82 6.35 33.98
N LYS A 120 28.22 5.06 34.08
CA LYS A 120 29.63 4.63 34.15
C LYS A 120 30.28 4.46 32.76
N ILE A 121 29.53 4.59 31.67
CA ILE A 121 30.03 4.52 30.29
C ILE A 121 30.45 5.94 29.85
N SER A 122 31.77 6.15 29.78
CA SER A 122 32.54 7.37 29.48
C SER A 122 31.84 8.54 28.76
N GLY A 123 31.63 9.64 29.47
CA GLY A 123 31.34 10.97 28.91
C GLY A 123 30.93 12.01 29.96
N SER A 124 31.28 13.29 29.76
CA SER A 124 30.88 14.36 30.70
C SER A 124 29.35 14.54 30.69
N LEU A 125 28.73 14.23 31.82
CA LEU A 125 27.30 14.47 32.06
C LEU A 125 27.04 15.97 32.19
N ILE A 126 26.46 16.58 31.16
CA ILE A 126 25.81 17.89 31.32
C ILE A 126 24.34 17.60 31.61
N GLN A 127 23.99 17.64 32.89
CA GLN A 127 22.61 17.54 33.36
C GLN A 127 22.01 18.95 33.41
N ARG A 128 20.95 19.20 32.64
CA ARG A 128 20.12 20.40 32.80
C ARG A 128 18.78 19.96 33.34
N GLU A 129 18.51 20.34 34.58
CA GLU A 129 17.25 20.06 35.25
C GLU A 129 16.35 21.30 35.15
N ASN A 130 15.09 21.10 34.77
CA ASN A 130 14.07 22.13 34.92
C ASN A 130 13.01 21.59 35.91
N PRO A 131 13.21 21.82 37.22
CA PRO A 131 12.43 21.20 38.30
C PRO A 131 10.92 21.44 38.15
N SER A 132 10.53 22.58 37.58
CA SER A 132 9.14 23.02 37.46
C SER A 132 8.28 22.16 36.53
N LYS A 133 8.86 21.26 35.72
CA LYS A 133 8.10 20.51 34.67
C LYS A 133 8.45 19.02 34.54
N ARG A 134 9.19 18.41 35.47
CA ARG A 134 9.57 16.97 35.44
C ARG A 134 10.22 16.52 34.12
N ILE A 135 11.10 17.36 33.57
CA ILE A 135 11.90 17.05 32.36
C ILE A 135 13.38 17.06 32.73
N LEU A 136 14.06 15.93 32.54
CA LEU A 136 15.51 15.81 32.75
C LEU A 136 16.18 15.54 31.41
N THR A 137 17.10 16.41 30.98
CA THR A 137 17.88 16.17 29.76
C THR A 137 19.30 15.76 30.08
N ARG A 138 19.82 14.78 29.32
CA ARG A 138 21.20 14.30 29.44
C ARG A 138 21.83 14.15 28.06
N THR A 139 23.13 14.46 27.97
CA THR A 139 23.95 14.19 26.78
C THR A 139 24.93 13.06 27.10
N VAL A 140 24.96 12.02 26.28
CA VAL A 140 25.88 10.89 26.41
C VAL A 140 26.79 10.85 25.18
N LYS A 141 28.10 10.72 25.37
CA LYS A 141 29.05 10.48 24.26
C LYS A 141 29.19 8.95 24.12
N SER A 142 28.92 8.41 22.94
CA SER A 142 29.19 6.99 22.64
C SER A 142 30.70 6.76 22.45
N PRO A 143 31.20 5.53 22.70
CA PRO A 143 32.57 5.11 22.36
C PRO A 143 32.97 5.41 20.90
N SER A 144 31.99 5.45 19.98
CA SER A 144 32.19 5.80 18.56
C SER A 144 32.34 7.31 18.30
N GLY A 145 32.37 8.16 19.34
CA GLY A 145 32.46 9.62 19.24
C GLY A 145 31.13 10.34 18.94
N SER A 146 30.08 9.60 18.62
CA SER A 146 28.75 10.13 18.33
C SER A 146 27.99 10.54 19.62
N ARG A 147 27.32 11.69 19.62
CA ARG A 147 26.55 12.19 20.79
C ARG A 147 25.10 11.71 20.72
N LEU A 148 24.57 11.27 21.87
CA LEU A 148 23.16 11.00 22.08
C LEU A 148 22.58 12.00 23.05
N PHE A 149 21.34 12.38 22.81
CA PHE A 149 20.59 13.30 23.65
C PHE A 149 19.37 12.56 24.17
N THR A 150 19.13 12.66 25.47
CA THR A 150 18.00 12.00 26.12
C THR A 150 17.17 13.00 26.89
N ALA A 151 15.87 12.75 26.95
CA ALA A 151 14.95 13.49 27.81
C ALA A 151 14.01 12.53 28.53
N PHE A 152 14.00 12.63 29.86
CA PHE A 152 13.04 11.93 30.70
C PHE A 152 11.83 12.82 30.91
N ILE A 153 10.67 12.42 30.38
CA ILE A 153 9.46 13.26 30.36
C ILE A 153 8.37 12.62 31.22
N ASN A 154 7.94 13.37 32.24
CA ASN A 154 6.83 13.01 33.13
C ASN A 154 6.97 11.62 33.80
N GLN A 155 8.21 11.14 33.95
CA GLN A 155 8.52 9.79 34.47
C GLN A 155 7.86 8.63 33.73
N LYS A 156 7.27 8.89 32.57
CA LYS A 156 6.51 7.92 31.76
C LYS A 156 7.20 7.62 30.45
N PHE A 157 8.09 8.49 29.99
CA PHE A 157 8.76 8.34 28.71
C PHE A 157 10.24 8.71 28.82
N LEU A 158 11.07 7.89 28.20
CA LEU A 158 12.45 8.23 27.85
C LEU A 158 12.48 8.53 26.35
N VAL A 159 12.87 9.75 26.00
CA VAL A 159 13.12 10.16 24.63
C VAL A 159 14.61 10.06 24.37
N VAL A 160 15.01 9.45 23.26
CA VAL A 160 16.40 9.36 22.81
C VAL A 160 16.47 9.95 21.41
N ALA A 161 17.40 10.86 21.16
CA ALA A 161 17.55 11.51 19.86
C ALA A 161 19.02 11.62 19.44
N ASN A 162 19.23 11.71 18.13
CA ASN A 162 20.55 11.91 17.53
C ASN A 162 21.00 13.39 17.50
N ASN A 163 20.09 14.33 17.81
CA ASN A 163 20.35 15.77 17.77
C ASN A 163 19.70 16.50 18.97
N PRO A 164 20.35 17.52 19.59
CA PRO A 164 19.77 18.23 20.74
C PRO A 164 18.51 19.04 20.36
N SER A 165 18.43 19.54 19.13
CA SER A 165 17.26 20.29 18.65
C SER A 165 16.02 19.39 18.54
N THR A 166 16.18 18.10 18.25
CA THR A 166 15.09 17.11 18.28
C THR A 166 14.48 16.97 19.68
N ILE A 167 15.33 16.88 20.73
CA ILE A 167 14.85 16.88 22.12
C ILE A 167 14.11 18.17 22.45
N GLN A 168 14.60 19.32 21.98
CA GLN A 168 13.95 20.61 22.17
C GLN A 168 12.59 20.66 21.47
N GLN A 169 12.49 20.22 20.20
CA GLN A 169 11.23 20.17 19.46
C GLN A 169 10.18 19.31 20.17
N ILE A 170 10.54 18.08 20.56
CA ILE A 170 9.64 17.16 21.30
C ILE A 170 9.22 17.75 22.66
N THR A 171 10.18 18.31 23.40
CA THR A 171 9.90 18.92 24.71
C THR A 171 8.99 20.15 24.57
N ASN A 172 9.19 20.96 23.53
CA ASN A 172 8.36 22.12 23.25
C ASN A 172 6.95 21.72 22.83
N ALA A 173 6.81 20.74 21.93
CA ALA A 173 5.52 20.18 21.52
C ALA A 173 4.72 19.67 22.73
N TYR A 174 5.36 18.90 23.62
CA TYR A 174 4.71 18.43 24.85
C TYR A 174 4.25 19.60 25.75
N LYS A 175 5.06 20.66 25.87
CA LYS A 175 4.73 21.83 26.70
C LYS A 175 3.62 22.69 26.10
N SER A 176 3.64 22.90 24.79
CA SER A 176 2.67 23.73 24.07
C SER A 176 1.39 22.98 23.73
N LYS A 177 1.40 21.65 23.85
CA LYS A 177 0.35 20.73 23.37
C LYS A 177 0.18 20.73 21.85
N LEU A 178 1.11 21.32 21.09
CA LEU A 178 1.13 21.28 19.62
C LEU A 178 1.78 19.97 19.15
N THR A 179 0.99 18.91 19.13
CA THR A 179 1.45 17.53 18.90
C THR A 179 0.65 16.88 17.79
N ILE A 180 1.06 15.68 17.33
CA ILE A 180 0.23 14.94 16.36
C ILE A 180 -1.14 14.57 16.95
N ALA A 181 -1.24 14.42 18.27
CA ALA A 181 -2.51 14.13 18.95
C ALA A 181 -3.52 15.27 18.81
N SER A 182 -3.05 16.52 18.62
CA SER A 182 -3.88 17.69 18.35
C SER A 182 -4.08 17.99 16.86
N THR A 183 -3.53 17.18 15.95
CA THR A 183 -3.77 17.36 14.51
C THR A 183 -5.21 17.03 14.18
N ASN A 184 -5.88 17.91 13.42
CA ASN A 184 -7.24 17.70 12.96
C ASN A 184 -7.38 16.35 12.23
N GLY A 185 -8.39 15.56 12.62
CA GLY A 185 -8.66 14.22 12.10
C GLY A 185 -7.76 13.10 12.66
N PHE A 186 -6.63 13.41 13.32
CA PHE A 186 -5.73 12.35 13.79
C PHE A 186 -6.36 11.45 14.86
N ALA A 187 -6.92 12.03 15.93
CA ALA A 187 -7.46 11.24 17.03
C ALA A 187 -8.63 10.35 16.58
N GLU A 188 -9.52 10.91 15.75
CA GLU A 188 -10.65 10.21 15.15
C GLU A 188 -10.17 9.05 14.27
N ASN A 189 -9.34 9.32 13.26
CA ASN A 189 -8.91 8.31 12.29
C ASN A 189 -7.99 7.26 12.92
N PHE A 190 -7.09 7.66 13.82
CA PHE A 190 -6.21 6.71 14.50
C PHE A 190 -7.01 5.75 15.40
N SER A 191 -8.10 6.19 16.03
CA SER A 191 -8.93 5.33 16.87
C SER A 191 -9.60 4.18 16.09
N LYS A 192 -9.98 4.43 14.83
CA LYS A 192 -10.65 3.46 13.94
C LYS A 192 -9.75 2.27 13.56
N ILE A 193 -8.42 2.43 13.59
CA ILE A 193 -7.44 1.41 13.17
C ILE A 193 -6.55 0.89 14.32
N LYS A 194 -6.73 1.43 15.53
CA LYS A 194 -5.91 1.13 16.69
C LYS A 194 -6.36 -0.20 17.31
N HIS A 195 -5.72 -1.28 16.91
CA HIS A 195 -5.88 -2.59 17.55
C HIS A 195 -4.76 -2.83 18.58
N SER A 196 -5.08 -3.55 19.65
CA SER A 196 -4.13 -3.85 20.74
C SER A 196 -3.00 -4.79 20.30
N ASN A 197 -3.21 -5.57 19.24
CA ASN A 197 -2.29 -6.58 18.71
C ASN A 197 -1.56 -6.16 17.42
N SER A 198 -1.56 -4.87 17.06
CA SER A 198 -0.82 -4.40 15.88
C SER A 198 0.69 -4.47 16.09
N PHE A 199 1.39 -5.06 15.12
CA PHE A 199 2.84 -5.13 15.04
C PHE A 199 3.45 -3.74 14.82
N ILE A 200 2.94 -3.00 13.83
CA ILE A 200 3.32 -1.60 13.56
C ILE A 200 2.08 -0.71 13.61
N GLN A 201 2.27 0.54 14.05
CA GLN A 201 1.30 1.61 13.92
C GLN A 201 2.03 2.84 13.41
N PHE A 202 1.50 3.55 12.42
CA PHE A 202 2.19 4.68 11.81
C PHE A 202 1.26 5.85 11.56
N TYR A 203 1.88 7.02 11.42
CA TYR A 203 1.31 8.26 10.98
C TYR A 203 2.27 8.93 10.01
N PHE A 204 1.72 9.47 8.93
CA PHE A 204 2.44 10.21 7.92
C PHE A 204 1.79 11.57 7.72
N ASN A 205 2.57 12.63 7.87
CA ASN A 205 2.15 14.00 7.63
C ASN A 205 2.40 14.35 6.17
N ILE A 206 1.34 14.27 5.36
CA ILE A 206 1.46 14.43 3.90
C ILE A 206 1.95 15.85 3.57
N PRO A 207 1.37 16.95 4.08
CA PRO A 207 1.81 18.30 3.72
C PRO A 207 3.25 18.59 4.12
N ALA A 208 3.70 18.12 5.29
CA ALA A 208 5.08 18.32 5.73
C ALA A 208 6.08 17.53 4.88
N SER A 209 5.72 16.31 4.47
CA SER A 209 6.57 15.44 3.66
C SER A 209 6.70 15.94 2.22
N VAL A 210 5.60 16.42 1.62
CA VAL A 210 5.60 17.00 0.27
C VAL A 210 6.50 18.23 0.19
N LYS A 211 6.46 19.10 1.21
CA LYS A 211 7.33 20.30 1.28
C LYS A 211 8.80 19.96 1.28
N ILE A 212 9.20 18.85 1.92
CA ILE A 212 10.60 18.41 1.86
C ILE A 212 10.90 17.81 0.50
N MET A 213 10.04 16.93 -0.02
CA MET A 213 10.30 16.28 -1.30
C MET A 213 10.55 17.31 -2.40
N ASP A 214 9.68 18.32 -2.52
CA ASP A 214 9.83 19.42 -3.49
C ASP A 214 11.11 20.25 -3.30
N ALA A 215 11.57 20.42 -2.05
CA ALA A 215 12.82 21.12 -1.76
C ALA A 215 14.08 20.33 -2.15
N VAL A 216 13.98 19.00 -2.22
CA VAL A 216 15.12 18.07 -2.35
C VAL A 216 15.24 17.54 -3.77
N THR A 217 14.14 17.18 -4.41
CA THR A 217 14.12 16.75 -5.80
C THR A 217 14.21 17.99 -6.67
N LYS A 218 15.39 18.26 -7.24
CA LYS A 218 15.60 19.37 -8.20
C LYS A 218 14.58 19.42 -9.36
N SER A 219 13.85 18.33 -9.58
CA SER A 219 12.63 18.25 -10.37
C SER A 219 11.43 18.62 -9.49
N ARG A 220 11.00 19.89 -9.55
CA ARG A 220 9.79 20.35 -8.87
C ARG A 220 8.59 19.56 -9.38
N LEU A 221 7.77 19.07 -8.46
CA LEU A 221 6.51 18.45 -8.83
C LEU A 221 5.61 19.50 -9.49
N PRO A 222 4.76 19.13 -10.47
CA PRO A 222 3.80 20.06 -11.04
C PRO A 222 2.94 20.71 -9.93
N PRO A 223 2.66 22.02 -9.98
CA PRO A 223 1.89 22.72 -8.95
C PRO A 223 0.53 22.07 -8.64
N GLU A 224 -0.12 21.50 -9.65
CA GLU A 224 -1.40 20.82 -9.52
C GLU A 224 -1.27 19.52 -8.70
N VAL A 225 -0.21 18.75 -8.93
CA VAL A 225 0.10 17.52 -8.16
C VAL A 225 0.45 17.88 -6.72
N LEU A 226 1.25 18.94 -6.52
CA LEU A 226 1.58 19.45 -5.18
C LEU A 226 0.33 19.86 -4.41
N THR A 227 -0.55 20.63 -5.04
CA THR A 227 -1.81 21.10 -4.43
C THR A 227 -2.67 19.92 -4.00
N ARG A 228 -2.84 18.90 -4.86
CA ARG A 228 -3.63 17.70 -4.50
C ARG A 228 -2.99 16.83 -3.42
N LEU A 229 -1.66 16.75 -3.36
CA LEU A 229 -1.01 16.04 -2.26
C LEU A 229 -1.18 16.83 -0.95
N GLN A 230 -1.07 18.16 -0.99
CA GLN A 230 -1.28 19.05 0.15
C GLN A 230 -2.74 19.10 0.62
N ASP A 231 -3.71 18.79 -0.25
CA ASP A 231 -5.10 18.58 0.12
C ASP A 231 -5.28 17.40 1.08
N ASN A 232 -4.35 16.44 1.13
CA ASN A 232 -4.38 15.38 2.14
C ASN A 232 -3.70 15.88 3.41
N GLN A 233 -4.39 15.81 4.56
CA GLN A 233 -3.84 16.20 5.85
C GLN A 233 -2.87 15.15 6.40
N GLY A 234 -3.24 13.88 6.27
CA GLY A 234 -2.47 12.80 6.88
C GLY A 234 -2.94 11.41 6.48
N LEU A 235 -2.10 10.45 6.82
CA LEU A 235 -2.36 9.03 6.71
C LEU A 235 -1.99 8.37 8.03
N VAL A 236 -2.91 7.59 8.61
CA VAL A 236 -2.62 6.71 9.73
C VAL A 236 -2.77 5.26 9.27
N GLY A 237 -1.98 4.36 9.84
CA GLY A 237 -2.14 2.95 9.55
C GLY A 237 -1.62 2.02 10.64
N SER A 238 -2.02 0.76 10.54
CA SER A 238 -1.56 -0.32 11.40
C SER A 238 -1.24 -1.55 10.55
N ILE A 239 -0.21 -2.28 10.97
CA ILE A 239 0.19 -3.55 10.37
C ILE A 239 0.04 -4.60 11.46
N SER A 240 -0.66 -5.69 11.15
CA SER A 240 -0.92 -6.80 12.06
C SER A 240 -0.54 -8.13 11.40
N LEU A 241 0.02 -9.04 12.19
CA LEU A 241 0.37 -10.38 11.73
C LEU A 241 -0.87 -11.29 11.87
N LYS A 242 -1.27 -11.92 10.78
CA LYS A 242 -2.36 -12.91 10.72
C LYS A 242 -1.76 -14.31 10.56
N PRO A 243 -2.51 -15.40 10.79
CA PRO A 243 -1.96 -16.76 10.73
C PRO A 243 -1.32 -17.16 9.39
N THR A 244 -1.74 -16.54 8.28
CA THR A 244 -1.29 -16.84 6.92
C THR A 244 -0.55 -15.68 6.25
N GLY A 245 -0.39 -14.53 6.91
CA GLY A 245 0.24 -13.37 6.27
C GLY A 245 0.13 -12.07 7.04
N ILE A 246 0.20 -10.96 6.33
CA ILE A 246 0.25 -9.61 6.89
C ILE A 246 -0.98 -8.82 6.47
N GLN A 247 -1.64 -8.18 7.43
CA GLN A 247 -2.73 -7.25 7.19
C GLN A 247 -2.26 -5.82 7.47
N LEU A 248 -2.46 -4.91 6.52
CA LEU A 248 -2.35 -3.47 6.69
C LEU A 248 -3.74 -2.84 6.66
N GLN A 249 -4.02 -1.96 7.62
CA GLN A 249 -5.19 -1.09 7.63
C GLN A 249 -4.71 0.35 7.61
N GLY A 250 -5.35 1.22 6.84
CA GLY A 250 -4.96 2.62 6.74
C GLY A 250 -6.16 3.53 6.51
N ILE A 251 -6.06 4.76 7.01
CA ILE A 251 -7.03 5.83 6.74
C ILE A 251 -6.26 7.07 6.32
N SER A 252 -6.53 7.55 5.11
CA SER A 252 -6.13 8.87 4.65
C SER A 252 -7.29 9.84 4.85
N TRP A 253 -6.99 11.11 5.09
CA TRP A 253 -8.01 12.15 5.16
C TRP A 253 -7.54 13.48 4.59
N LEU A 254 -8.50 14.24 4.08
CA LEU A 254 -8.31 15.56 3.52
C LEU A 254 -8.08 16.60 4.61
N ASN A 255 -7.42 17.69 4.23
CA ASN A 255 -7.31 18.90 5.03
C ASN A 255 -8.71 19.46 5.29
N PRO A 256 -9.04 19.84 6.54
CA PRO A 256 -10.34 20.45 6.84
C PRO A 256 -10.66 21.71 6.01
N ASN A 257 -9.63 22.37 5.48
CA ASN A 257 -9.78 23.55 4.63
C ASN A 257 -9.78 23.22 3.13
N SER A 258 -9.68 21.95 2.75
CA SER A 258 -9.72 21.55 1.35
C SER A 258 -11.13 21.74 0.79
N GLN A 259 -11.20 22.25 -0.44
CA GLN A 259 -12.46 22.31 -1.20
C GLN A 259 -12.76 20.98 -1.91
N ARG A 260 -11.77 20.08 -1.96
CA ARG A 260 -11.96 18.75 -2.52
C ARG A 260 -12.83 17.93 -1.59
N GLN A 261 -13.78 17.21 -2.17
CA GLN A 261 -14.56 16.21 -1.47
C GLN A 261 -14.41 14.85 -2.15
N LEU A 262 -14.52 13.79 -1.37
CA LEU A 262 -14.65 12.43 -1.85
C LEU A 262 -16.13 12.10 -2.02
N GLU A 263 -16.51 11.49 -3.14
CA GLU A 263 -17.90 11.11 -3.38
C GLU A 263 -18.21 9.83 -2.60
N VAL A 264 -19.11 9.95 -1.62
CA VAL A 264 -19.59 8.83 -0.79
C VAL A 264 -20.83 8.25 -1.43
N GLU A 265 -20.82 6.95 -1.70
CA GLU A 265 -21.91 6.35 -2.43
C GLU A 265 -22.15 4.90 -1.98
N TYR A 266 -23.40 4.55 -1.75
CA TYR A 266 -23.76 3.54 -0.73
C TYR A 266 -24.18 2.18 -1.28
N GLU A 267 -24.26 2.00 -2.60
CA GLU A 267 -24.74 0.74 -3.19
C GLU A 267 -23.70 0.09 -4.09
N ARG A 268 -23.60 -1.25 -3.99
CA ARG A 268 -22.91 -2.12 -4.95
C ARG A 268 -23.44 -3.55 -4.93
N GLU A 269 -23.43 -4.16 -6.11
CA GLU A 269 -23.27 -5.60 -6.28
C GLU A 269 -21.77 -5.89 -6.52
N ASN A 270 -21.30 -7.14 -6.40
CA ASN A 270 -19.87 -7.46 -6.52
C ASN A 270 -19.55 -8.07 -7.90
N MET A 271 -18.74 -7.40 -8.74
CA MET A 271 -18.29 -7.91 -10.05
C MET A 271 -17.58 -9.28 -9.98
N ALA A 272 -16.97 -9.62 -8.85
CA ALA A 272 -16.36 -10.94 -8.65
C ALA A 272 -17.37 -12.10 -8.72
N LYS A 273 -18.69 -11.82 -8.64
CA LYS A 273 -19.74 -12.83 -8.82
C LYS A 273 -19.82 -13.37 -10.25
N PHE A 274 -19.31 -12.62 -11.22
CA PHE A 274 -19.29 -13.02 -12.64
C PHE A 274 -17.95 -13.64 -13.06
N LEU A 275 -16.96 -13.65 -12.16
CA LEU A 275 -15.62 -14.14 -12.45
C LEU A 275 -15.47 -15.61 -12.05
N PRO A 276 -14.77 -16.43 -12.82
CA PRO A 276 -14.45 -17.79 -12.42
C PRO A 276 -13.51 -17.82 -11.20
N PRO A 277 -13.54 -18.87 -10.35
CA PRO A 277 -12.68 -18.99 -9.16
C PRO A 277 -11.17 -19.04 -9.46
N GLU A 278 -10.79 -19.45 -10.66
CA GLU A 278 -9.40 -19.52 -11.13
C GLU A 278 -8.84 -18.18 -11.63
N THR A 279 -9.60 -17.08 -11.54
CA THR A 279 -9.16 -15.74 -11.94
C THR A 279 -7.83 -15.38 -11.27
N LEU A 280 -6.84 -14.95 -12.05
CA LEU A 280 -5.50 -14.61 -11.56
C LEU A 280 -5.43 -13.19 -11.03
N ILE A 281 -6.08 -12.25 -11.71
CA ILE A 281 -6.09 -10.83 -11.36
C ILE A 281 -7.51 -10.32 -11.51
N MET A 282 -7.96 -9.52 -10.54
CA MET A 282 -9.17 -8.71 -10.65
C MET A 282 -8.88 -7.32 -10.09
N LEU A 283 -9.08 -6.29 -10.90
CA LEU A 283 -9.20 -4.90 -10.46
C LEU A 283 -10.64 -4.48 -10.66
N SER A 284 -11.32 -3.98 -9.63
CA SER A 284 -12.68 -3.43 -9.74
C SER A 284 -12.78 -2.03 -9.14
N GLY A 285 -13.66 -1.23 -9.71
CA GLY A 285 -13.92 0.15 -9.29
C GLY A 285 -15.34 0.56 -9.65
N ARG A 286 -15.76 1.73 -9.15
CA ARG A 286 -17.17 2.17 -9.22
C ARG A 286 -17.54 2.96 -10.46
N ASN A 287 -16.60 3.69 -11.04
CA ASN A 287 -16.88 4.63 -12.10
C ASN A 287 -15.59 4.77 -12.92
N LEU A 288 -15.54 4.07 -14.05
CA LEU A 288 -14.35 4.05 -14.90
C LEU A 288 -14.09 5.45 -15.50
N HIS A 289 -15.15 6.21 -15.78
CA HIS A 289 -15.04 7.58 -16.24
C HIS A 289 -14.35 8.48 -15.19
N HIS A 290 -14.78 8.43 -13.93
CA HIS A 290 -14.15 9.19 -12.83
C HIS A 290 -12.71 8.74 -12.60
N LEU A 291 -12.46 7.42 -12.60
CA LEU A 291 -11.09 6.88 -12.46
C LEU A 291 -10.16 7.41 -13.56
N TRP A 292 -10.65 7.51 -14.79
CA TRP A 292 -9.90 8.10 -15.90
C TRP A 292 -9.59 9.58 -15.66
N LEU A 293 -10.55 10.37 -15.20
CA LEU A 293 -10.36 11.79 -14.89
C LEU A 293 -9.32 11.99 -13.78
N ASP A 294 -9.39 11.17 -12.72
CA ASP A 294 -8.39 11.14 -11.65
C ASP A 294 -7.01 10.79 -12.22
N TYR A 295 -6.92 9.75 -13.05
CA TYR A 295 -5.68 9.32 -13.69
C TYR A 295 -5.05 10.42 -14.55
N VAL A 296 -5.85 11.09 -15.38
CA VAL A 296 -5.40 12.22 -16.21
C VAL A 296 -4.88 13.34 -15.32
N SER A 297 -5.60 13.66 -14.25
CA SER A 297 -5.21 14.75 -13.35
C SER A 297 -3.90 14.48 -12.60
N ILE A 298 -3.59 13.24 -12.23
CA ILE A 298 -2.34 12.90 -11.51
C ILE A 298 -1.16 12.60 -12.44
N SER A 299 -1.45 12.23 -13.69
CA SER A 299 -0.42 11.80 -14.65
C SER A 299 0.05 12.93 -15.56
N LYS A 300 -0.73 14.01 -15.69
CA LYS A 300 -0.34 15.18 -16.48
C LYS A 300 0.99 15.74 -15.95
N ASN A 301 2.01 15.72 -16.81
CA ASN A 301 3.38 16.16 -16.50
C ASN A 301 4.09 15.33 -15.40
N ASN A 302 3.62 14.11 -15.10
CA ASN A 302 4.29 13.21 -14.16
C ASN A 302 5.22 12.24 -14.92
N PRO A 303 6.56 12.37 -14.80
CA PRO A 303 7.50 11.49 -15.50
C PRO A 303 7.47 10.04 -14.99
N PHE A 304 6.80 9.77 -13.87
CA PHE A 304 6.62 8.43 -13.29
C PHE A 304 5.24 7.82 -13.58
N ALA A 305 4.39 8.49 -14.38
CA ALA A 305 3.13 7.89 -14.80
C ALA A 305 3.41 6.63 -15.64
N PRO A 306 2.74 5.49 -15.37
CA PRO A 306 2.98 4.26 -16.12
C PRO A 306 2.77 4.43 -17.63
N ILE A 307 1.71 5.15 -18.02
CA ILE A 307 1.40 5.48 -19.43
C ILE A 307 0.84 6.90 -19.52
N PRO A 308 1.45 7.82 -20.29
CA PRO A 308 0.89 9.16 -20.46
C PRO A 308 -0.57 9.13 -20.96
N PRO A 309 -1.52 9.86 -20.32
CA PRO A 309 -2.93 9.86 -20.72
C PRO A 309 -3.16 10.23 -22.19
N GLU A 310 -2.39 11.20 -22.70
CA GLU A 310 -2.45 11.63 -24.10
C GLU A 310 -2.05 10.53 -25.08
N GLN A 311 -1.14 9.63 -24.69
CA GLN A 311 -0.77 8.48 -25.52
C GLN A 311 -1.95 7.52 -25.66
N ILE A 312 -2.73 7.29 -24.60
CA ILE A 312 -3.91 6.42 -24.64
C ILE A 312 -4.99 7.06 -25.52
N LYS A 313 -5.29 8.35 -25.32
CA LYS A 313 -6.25 9.10 -26.15
C LYS A 313 -5.88 9.06 -27.63
N THR A 314 -4.61 9.32 -27.94
CA THR A 314 -4.10 9.35 -29.31
C THR A 314 -4.12 7.96 -29.93
N SER A 315 -3.71 6.91 -29.20
CA SER A 315 -3.75 5.53 -29.71
C SER A 315 -5.17 5.10 -30.06
N ILE A 316 -6.16 5.39 -29.20
CA ILE A 316 -7.56 5.06 -29.48
C ILE A 316 -8.08 5.81 -30.69
N LYS A 317 -7.73 7.10 -30.81
CA LYS A 317 -8.11 7.91 -31.97
C LYS A 317 -7.47 7.41 -33.27
N ASP A 318 -6.18 7.14 -33.26
CA ASP A 318 -5.42 6.78 -34.47
C ASP A 318 -5.75 5.37 -34.96
N TYR A 319 -5.94 4.42 -34.04
CA TYR A 319 -6.25 3.04 -34.42
C TYR A 319 -7.76 2.83 -34.64
N LEU A 320 -8.63 3.32 -33.75
CA LEU A 320 -10.06 3.02 -33.81
C LEU A 320 -10.90 4.15 -34.43
N SER A 321 -10.33 5.33 -34.70
CA SER A 321 -11.12 6.51 -35.09
C SER A 321 -12.23 6.84 -34.08
N LEU A 322 -11.97 6.56 -32.80
CA LEU A 322 -12.88 6.80 -31.68
C LEU A 322 -12.34 7.86 -30.74
N ASP A 323 -13.23 8.60 -30.10
CA ASP A 323 -12.88 9.47 -28.98
C ASP A 323 -13.03 8.69 -27.66
N LEU A 324 -11.96 8.59 -26.88
CA LEU A 324 -11.99 7.85 -25.61
C LEU A 324 -13.05 8.39 -24.65
N GLU A 325 -13.21 9.70 -24.52
CA GLU A 325 -14.11 10.28 -23.52
C GLU A 325 -15.56 10.23 -24.00
N GLN A 326 -15.80 10.59 -25.26
CA GLN A 326 -17.14 10.69 -25.84
C GLN A 326 -17.70 9.34 -26.29
N ASP A 327 -16.93 8.52 -27.00
CA ASP A 327 -17.42 7.27 -27.57
C ASP A 327 -17.32 6.08 -26.60
N ILE A 328 -16.30 6.07 -25.71
CA ILE A 328 -16.01 4.92 -24.83
C ILE A 328 -16.45 5.18 -23.39
N LEU A 329 -15.90 6.20 -22.73
CA LEU A 329 -16.12 6.40 -21.30
C LEU A 329 -17.49 6.97 -20.96
N SER A 330 -18.19 7.59 -21.91
CA SER A 330 -19.47 8.29 -21.69
C SER A 330 -20.63 7.39 -21.21
N TRP A 331 -20.49 6.07 -21.36
CA TRP A 331 -21.46 5.07 -20.89
C TRP A 331 -20.90 4.14 -19.79
N MET A 332 -19.65 4.39 -19.34
CA MET A 332 -18.92 3.62 -18.34
C MET A 332 -18.84 4.36 -16.99
N ALA A 333 -19.93 5.03 -16.59
CA ALA A 333 -19.99 5.82 -15.37
C ALA A 333 -20.42 5.01 -14.12
N GLU A 334 -20.51 3.70 -14.24
CA GLU A 334 -20.89 2.77 -13.17
C GLU A 334 -19.79 1.72 -12.95
N GLU A 335 -20.08 0.70 -12.15
CA GLU A 335 -19.11 -0.29 -11.71
C GLU A 335 -18.43 -0.99 -12.90
N PHE A 336 -17.13 -1.19 -12.79
CA PHE A 336 -16.35 -1.92 -13.77
C PHE A 336 -15.40 -2.91 -13.09
N SER A 337 -14.94 -3.88 -13.87
CA SER A 337 -13.78 -4.69 -13.51
C SER A 337 -12.92 -5.02 -14.71
N VAL A 338 -11.62 -5.11 -14.48
CA VAL A 338 -10.62 -5.63 -15.42
C VAL A 338 -10.01 -6.85 -14.77
N SER A 339 -10.08 -7.98 -15.45
CA SER A 339 -9.67 -9.26 -14.91
C SER A 339 -8.81 -10.05 -15.89
N MET A 340 -8.00 -10.94 -15.34
CA MET A 340 -7.17 -11.87 -16.10
C MET A 340 -7.53 -13.28 -15.70
N VAL A 341 -8.11 -14.03 -16.64
CA VAL A 341 -8.66 -15.36 -16.39
C VAL A 341 -7.87 -16.38 -17.19
N PRO A 342 -7.28 -17.39 -16.53
CA PRO A 342 -6.50 -18.41 -17.22
C PRO A 342 -7.41 -19.34 -18.02
N ASN A 343 -6.87 -19.95 -19.06
CA ASN A 343 -7.48 -21.13 -19.65
C ASN A 343 -7.23 -22.34 -18.74
N ILE A 344 -8.21 -23.24 -18.64
CA ILE A 344 -8.03 -24.54 -18.00
C ILE A 344 -7.73 -25.52 -19.14
N PRO A 345 -6.54 -26.17 -19.17
CA PRO A 345 -6.25 -27.17 -20.18
C PRO A 345 -7.32 -28.27 -20.17
N GLN A 346 -7.68 -28.78 -21.35
CA GLN A 346 -8.53 -29.97 -21.41
C GLN A 346 -7.81 -31.15 -20.75
N GLU A 347 -8.50 -31.92 -19.92
CA GLU A 347 -7.92 -33.12 -19.28
C GLU A 347 -7.22 -34.01 -20.31
N GLY A 348 -5.94 -34.32 -20.05
CA GLY A 348 -5.12 -35.16 -20.92
C GLY A 348 -4.40 -34.44 -22.07
N LYS A 349 -4.53 -33.11 -22.22
CA LYS A 349 -3.74 -32.32 -23.19
C LYS A 349 -2.76 -31.39 -22.49
N GLN A 350 -1.49 -31.51 -22.85
CA GLN A 350 -0.45 -30.55 -22.45
C GLN A 350 -0.56 -29.35 -23.39
N GLU A 351 -1.30 -28.33 -22.99
CA GLU A 351 -1.45 -27.07 -23.72
C GLU A 351 -0.59 -25.99 -23.07
N ASP A 352 -0.03 -25.08 -23.90
CA ASP A 352 0.66 -23.90 -23.41
C ASP A 352 -0.30 -23.02 -22.60
N PHE A 353 0.23 -22.36 -21.57
CA PHE A 353 -0.59 -21.48 -20.74
C PHE A 353 -1.10 -20.29 -21.57
N HIS A 354 -2.41 -20.08 -21.56
CA HIS A 354 -3.06 -18.92 -22.16
C HIS A 354 -4.00 -18.26 -21.15
N ALA A 355 -4.11 -16.93 -21.19
CA ALA A 355 -5.09 -16.18 -20.40
C ALA A 355 -5.88 -15.24 -21.29
N ALA A 356 -7.09 -14.92 -20.84
CA ALA A 356 -7.92 -13.90 -21.44
C ALA A 356 -7.99 -12.68 -20.52
N ILE A 357 -7.99 -11.50 -21.13
CA ILE A 357 -8.31 -10.24 -20.45
C ILE A 357 -9.81 -10.03 -20.57
N LEU A 358 -10.47 -9.78 -19.45
CA LEU A 358 -11.90 -9.56 -19.35
C LEU A 358 -12.17 -8.19 -18.76
N LEU A 359 -12.82 -7.32 -19.54
CA LEU A 359 -13.42 -6.08 -19.08
C LEU A 359 -14.92 -6.34 -18.87
N MET A 360 -15.44 -5.97 -17.71
CA MET A 360 -16.88 -5.91 -17.44
C MET A 360 -17.24 -4.50 -17.01
N VAL A 361 -18.36 -3.98 -17.53
CA VAL A 361 -18.83 -2.64 -17.20
C VAL A 361 -20.34 -2.69 -17.02
N LYS A 362 -20.81 -2.29 -15.84
CA LYS A 362 -22.19 -1.87 -15.65
C LYS A 362 -22.37 -0.55 -16.42
N THR A 363 -23.36 -0.48 -17.28
CA THR A 363 -23.57 0.68 -18.15
C THR A 363 -24.45 1.72 -17.48
N SER A 364 -24.11 3.00 -17.65
CA SER A 364 -25.00 4.12 -17.32
C SER A 364 -25.99 4.45 -18.45
N ASP A 365 -25.69 4.03 -19.69
CA ASP A 365 -26.53 4.24 -20.87
C ASP A 365 -26.33 3.07 -21.85
N ARG A 366 -27.22 2.07 -21.73
CA ARG A 366 -27.18 0.85 -22.55
C ARG A 366 -27.22 1.15 -24.05
N ARG A 367 -28.02 2.14 -24.47
CA ARG A 367 -28.17 2.48 -25.88
C ARG A 367 -26.86 3.04 -26.45
N ARG A 368 -26.15 3.86 -25.69
CA ARG A 368 -24.81 4.33 -26.07
C ARG A 368 -23.81 3.18 -26.15
N ALA A 369 -23.82 2.26 -25.18
CA ALA A 369 -22.95 1.08 -25.22
C ALA A 369 -23.21 0.21 -26.46
N GLU A 370 -24.48 -0.06 -26.81
CA GLU A 370 -24.85 -0.81 -28.03
C GLU A 370 -24.43 -0.08 -29.32
N THR A 371 -24.54 1.25 -29.34
CA THR A 371 -24.07 2.08 -30.45
C THR A 371 -22.55 1.99 -30.59
N PHE A 372 -21.81 2.07 -29.48
CA PHE A 372 -20.36 1.91 -29.43
C PHE A 372 -19.94 0.54 -29.96
N PHE A 373 -20.53 -0.55 -29.47
CA PHE A 373 -20.19 -1.91 -29.94
C PHE A 373 -20.49 -2.08 -31.43
N THR A 374 -21.60 -1.53 -31.93
CA THR A 374 -21.92 -1.57 -33.37
C THR A 374 -20.88 -0.82 -34.21
N LYS A 375 -20.45 0.37 -33.75
CA LYS A 375 -19.39 1.15 -34.41
C LYS A 375 -18.08 0.36 -34.42
N LEU A 376 -17.73 -0.24 -33.29
CA LEU A 376 -16.51 -1.03 -33.12
C LEU A 376 -16.52 -2.31 -33.97
N ASP A 377 -17.64 -3.04 -34.04
CA ASP A 377 -17.83 -4.19 -34.93
C ASP A 377 -17.56 -3.81 -36.39
N ASN A 378 -18.07 -2.65 -36.82
CA ASN A 378 -17.84 -2.15 -38.17
C ASN A 378 -16.37 -1.83 -38.42
N ILE A 379 -15.70 -1.14 -37.49
CA ILE A 379 -14.25 -0.83 -37.57
C ILE A 379 -13.44 -2.13 -37.70
N MET A 380 -13.70 -3.11 -36.83
CA MET A 380 -12.98 -4.38 -36.84
C MET A 380 -13.18 -5.14 -38.15
N LYS A 381 -14.40 -5.12 -38.70
CA LYS A 381 -14.74 -5.75 -39.97
C LYS A 381 -14.10 -5.05 -41.17
N THR A 382 -14.18 -3.72 -41.27
CA THR A 382 -13.83 -2.99 -42.49
C THR A 382 -12.36 -2.57 -42.53
N GLN A 383 -11.82 -2.08 -41.41
CA GLN A 383 -10.45 -1.56 -41.35
C GLN A 383 -9.45 -2.68 -41.06
N TYR A 384 -9.82 -3.62 -40.19
CA TYR A 384 -8.92 -4.69 -39.74
C TYR A 384 -9.25 -6.07 -40.31
N GLN A 385 -10.31 -6.17 -41.13
CA GLN A 385 -10.72 -7.39 -41.83
C GLN A 385 -11.05 -8.58 -40.91
N PHE A 386 -11.39 -8.32 -39.64
CA PHE A 386 -11.82 -9.37 -38.72
C PHE A 386 -13.14 -9.99 -39.19
N GLN A 387 -13.25 -11.31 -39.05
CA GLN A 387 -14.53 -11.98 -39.23
C GLN A 387 -15.40 -11.74 -37.99
N ILE A 388 -16.60 -11.19 -38.20
CA ILE A 388 -17.61 -10.98 -37.16
C ILE A 388 -18.56 -12.18 -37.14
N LYS A 389 -18.54 -12.93 -36.04
CA LYS A 389 -19.39 -14.11 -35.83
C LYS A 389 -20.39 -13.83 -34.71
N LYS A 390 -21.67 -14.00 -35.00
CA LYS A 390 -22.74 -13.96 -33.99
C LYS A 390 -22.94 -15.36 -33.44
N GLU A 391 -22.83 -15.53 -32.14
CA GLU A 391 -23.00 -16.80 -31.45
C GLU A 391 -24.04 -16.67 -30.35
N ASN A 392 -24.57 -17.81 -29.91
CA ASN A 392 -25.42 -17.87 -28.73
C ASN A 392 -24.76 -18.80 -27.72
N VAL A 393 -24.37 -18.24 -26.57
CA VAL A 393 -23.71 -18.97 -25.50
C VAL A 393 -24.65 -18.99 -24.30
N ARG A 394 -25.15 -20.17 -23.95
CA ARG A 394 -26.08 -20.38 -22.82
C ARG A 394 -27.33 -19.47 -22.87
N GLY A 395 -27.88 -19.26 -24.06
CA GLY A 395 -29.09 -18.44 -24.25
C GLY A 395 -28.82 -16.93 -24.32
N LYS A 396 -27.56 -16.49 -24.27
CA LYS A 396 -27.16 -15.09 -24.42
C LYS A 396 -26.50 -14.88 -25.78
N PRO A 397 -26.93 -13.87 -26.56
CA PRO A 397 -26.26 -13.51 -27.81
C PRO A 397 -24.91 -12.88 -27.51
N VAL A 398 -23.88 -13.28 -28.25
CA VAL A 398 -22.52 -12.75 -28.16
C VAL A 398 -21.95 -12.54 -29.56
N ILE A 399 -21.00 -11.60 -29.67
CA ILE A 399 -20.31 -11.30 -30.94
C ILE A 399 -18.82 -11.59 -30.75
N THR A 400 -18.28 -12.45 -31.58
CA THR A 400 -16.87 -12.83 -31.59
C THR A 400 -16.19 -12.28 -32.83
N TRP A 401 -15.05 -11.64 -32.63
CA TRP A 401 -14.15 -11.19 -33.68
C TRP A 401 -13.01 -12.19 -33.82
N ILE A 402 -12.79 -12.67 -35.04
CA ILE A 402 -11.74 -13.63 -35.37
C ILE A 402 -10.76 -12.93 -36.31
N SER A 403 -9.48 -12.84 -35.92
CA SER A 403 -8.49 -12.18 -36.76
C SER A 403 -8.19 -12.99 -38.03
N PRO A 404 -7.85 -12.36 -39.17
CA PRO A 404 -7.53 -13.05 -40.42
C PRO A 404 -6.40 -14.08 -40.29
N PHE A 405 -5.46 -13.82 -39.37
CA PHE A 405 -4.29 -14.67 -39.13
C PHE A 405 -4.46 -15.64 -37.95
N GLY A 406 -5.66 -15.69 -37.34
CA GLY A 406 -5.99 -16.64 -36.27
C GLY A 406 -5.25 -16.44 -34.93
N THR A 407 -4.50 -15.35 -34.78
CA THR A 407 -3.65 -15.10 -33.60
C THR A 407 -4.36 -14.38 -32.45
N LEU A 408 -5.51 -13.74 -32.72
CA LEU A 408 -6.21 -12.91 -31.73
C LEU A 408 -7.72 -13.00 -31.94
N ASN A 409 -8.42 -13.41 -30.89
CA ASN A 409 -9.87 -13.36 -30.85
C ASN A 409 -10.32 -12.37 -29.77
N ALA A 410 -11.46 -11.73 -30.02
CA ALA A 410 -12.15 -10.93 -29.01
C ALA A 410 -13.63 -11.31 -28.99
N THR A 411 -14.30 -11.18 -27.86
CA THR A 411 -15.74 -11.46 -27.75
C THR A 411 -16.40 -10.44 -26.85
N HIS A 412 -17.54 -9.89 -27.26
CA HIS A 412 -18.32 -8.98 -26.44
C HIS A 412 -19.79 -9.39 -26.39
N GLY A 413 -20.49 -8.91 -25.36
CA GLY A 413 -21.90 -9.21 -25.12
C GLY A 413 -22.37 -8.70 -23.78
N TRP A 414 -23.47 -9.29 -23.28
CA TRP A 414 -24.15 -8.86 -22.06
C TRP A 414 -24.32 -10.03 -21.08
N LEU A 415 -23.92 -9.82 -19.83
CA LEU A 415 -24.16 -10.78 -18.74
C LEU A 415 -25.61 -10.71 -18.26
N ASP A 416 -26.12 -9.50 -18.09
CA ASP A 416 -27.50 -9.20 -17.67
C ASP A 416 -28.07 -8.01 -18.47
N HIS A 417 -29.02 -7.27 -17.91
CA HIS A 417 -29.61 -6.11 -18.59
C HIS A 417 -28.67 -4.89 -18.63
N GLU A 418 -27.74 -4.77 -17.70
CA GLU A 418 -26.94 -3.56 -17.49
C GLU A 418 -25.43 -3.83 -17.57
N THR A 419 -25.00 -5.07 -17.45
CA THR A 419 -23.59 -5.44 -17.41
C THR A 419 -23.12 -5.96 -18.77
N SER A 420 -22.30 -5.18 -19.46
CA SER A 420 -21.59 -5.62 -20.67
C SER A 420 -20.26 -6.27 -20.31
N PHE A 421 -19.77 -7.12 -21.22
CA PHE A 421 -18.43 -7.69 -21.12
C PHE A 421 -17.69 -7.60 -22.45
N PHE A 422 -16.37 -7.52 -22.37
CA PHE A 422 -15.42 -7.60 -23.48
C PHE A 422 -14.26 -8.50 -23.09
N ILE A 423 -14.04 -9.57 -23.86
CA ILE A 423 -12.97 -10.55 -23.68
C ILE A 423 -11.96 -10.35 -24.81
N LEU A 424 -10.67 -10.31 -24.47
CA LEU A 424 -9.56 -10.36 -25.42
C LEU A 424 -8.70 -11.60 -25.14
N GLY A 425 -8.42 -12.38 -26.19
CA GLY A 425 -7.66 -13.64 -26.11
C GLY A 425 -8.57 -14.87 -26.20
N ASN A 426 -8.23 -15.91 -25.46
CA ASN A 426 -8.94 -17.19 -25.53
C ASN A 426 -10.43 -17.05 -25.13
N PRO A 427 -11.33 -17.82 -25.76
CA PRO A 427 -12.76 -17.75 -25.45
C PRO A 427 -13.06 -18.31 -24.05
N ILE A 428 -13.52 -17.43 -23.15
CA ILE A 428 -13.94 -17.78 -21.79
C ILE A 428 -15.43 -17.53 -21.53
N THR A 429 -16.18 -17.19 -22.58
CA THR A 429 -17.59 -16.74 -22.51
C THR A 429 -18.51 -17.75 -21.82
N ASN A 430 -18.31 -19.04 -22.09
CA ASN A 430 -19.05 -20.13 -21.46
C ASN A 430 -18.80 -20.26 -19.95
N ARG A 431 -17.69 -19.70 -19.46
CA ARG A 431 -17.31 -19.71 -18.05
C ARG A 431 -17.78 -18.48 -17.31
N ILE A 432 -18.08 -17.35 -17.96
CA ILE A 432 -18.56 -16.14 -17.25
C ILE A 432 -20.08 -15.99 -17.28
N ILE A 433 -20.75 -16.59 -18.27
CA ILE A 433 -22.21 -16.57 -18.36
C ILE A 433 -22.81 -17.61 -17.41
N SER A 434 -23.63 -17.13 -16.46
CA SER A 434 -24.39 -17.93 -15.49
C SER A 434 -23.53 -18.63 -14.42
N LEU A 435 -22.75 -17.87 -13.63
CA LEU A 435 -21.95 -18.36 -12.48
C LEU A 435 -22.50 -17.97 -11.07
N PRO A 436 -23.75 -18.29 -10.67
CA PRO A 436 -24.19 -17.88 -9.33
C PRO A 436 -23.46 -18.62 -8.18
N HIS A 437 -23.04 -19.88 -8.37
CA HIS A 437 -22.45 -20.70 -7.29
C HIS A 437 -20.93 -20.88 -7.37
N ASN A 438 -20.37 -20.99 -8.58
CA ASN A 438 -18.93 -21.20 -8.80
C ASN A 438 -18.27 -19.91 -9.27
N SER A 439 -18.27 -18.88 -8.43
CA SER A 439 -17.67 -17.58 -8.75
C SER A 439 -16.49 -17.25 -7.84
N LEU A 440 -15.64 -16.32 -8.27
CA LEU A 440 -14.53 -15.79 -7.48
C LEU A 440 -15.05 -15.23 -6.16
N ALA A 441 -16.15 -14.47 -6.18
CA ALA A 441 -16.79 -13.93 -4.98
C ALA A 441 -17.13 -15.00 -3.93
N ASN A 442 -17.47 -16.21 -4.37
CA ASN A 442 -17.82 -17.32 -3.49
C ASN A 442 -16.63 -18.18 -3.06
N SER A 443 -15.49 -18.07 -3.74
CA SER A 443 -14.28 -18.82 -3.41
C SER A 443 -13.72 -18.46 -2.04
N GLN A 444 -13.20 -19.46 -1.32
CA GLN A 444 -12.57 -19.24 -0.02
C GLN A 444 -11.31 -18.36 -0.13
N VAL A 445 -10.57 -18.55 -1.23
CA VAL A 445 -9.37 -17.78 -1.58
C VAL A 445 -9.69 -16.29 -1.62
N TYR A 446 -10.72 -15.89 -2.37
CA TYR A 446 -11.11 -14.49 -2.47
C TYR A 446 -11.65 -13.94 -1.13
N LYS A 447 -12.53 -14.68 -0.43
CA LYS A 447 -13.11 -14.25 0.85
C LYS A 447 -12.08 -14.04 1.96
N ASN A 448 -10.98 -14.77 1.93
CA ASN A 448 -9.89 -14.63 2.91
C ASN A 448 -9.02 -13.39 2.67
N ILE A 449 -8.95 -12.94 1.42
CA ILE A 449 -7.96 -11.95 0.96
C ILE A 449 -8.61 -10.58 0.73
N VAL A 450 -9.82 -10.56 0.16
CA VAL A 450 -10.62 -9.35 -0.07
C VAL A 450 -11.61 -9.19 1.08
N SER A 451 -11.57 -8.03 1.74
CA SER A 451 -12.27 -7.84 3.00
C SER A 451 -13.73 -7.46 2.81
N SER A 452 -14.64 -8.29 3.35
CA SER A 452 -16.07 -7.95 3.44
C SER A 452 -16.37 -6.83 4.46
N GLU A 453 -15.48 -6.53 5.41
CA GLU A 453 -15.70 -5.44 6.39
C GLU A 453 -15.84 -4.05 5.76
N LEU A 454 -15.36 -3.86 4.52
CA LEU A 454 -15.39 -2.58 3.81
C LEU A 454 -16.49 -2.53 2.75
N THR A 455 -17.55 -3.32 2.88
CA THR A 455 -18.70 -3.26 1.97
C THR A 455 -19.67 -2.13 2.35
N PRO A 456 -20.14 -1.30 1.38
CA PRO A 456 -19.73 -1.26 -0.02
C PRO A 456 -18.30 -0.71 -0.19
N SER A 457 -17.49 -1.36 -1.02
CA SER A 457 -16.12 -0.92 -1.30
C SER A 457 -16.14 0.24 -2.32
N SER A 458 -15.06 1.03 -2.41
CA SER A 458 -14.79 1.99 -3.49
C SER A 458 -13.88 1.42 -4.59
N GLY A 459 -13.17 0.34 -4.29
CA GLY A 459 -12.36 -0.40 -5.26
C GLY A 459 -11.71 -1.62 -4.63
N GLU A 460 -11.47 -2.64 -5.45
CA GLU A 460 -10.87 -3.91 -5.02
C GLU A 460 -9.77 -4.33 -5.99
N LEU A 461 -8.71 -4.91 -5.43
CA LEU A 461 -7.68 -5.62 -6.18
C LEU A 461 -7.53 -7.01 -5.57
N PHE A 462 -7.53 -8.01 -6.42
CA PHE A 462 -7.17 -9.38 -6.09
C PHE A 462 -6.09 -9.85 -7.06
N ILE A 463 -5.02 -10.44 -6.54
CA ILE A 463 -3.95 -11.04 -7.35
C ILE A 463 -3.56 -12.38 -6.74
N ASP A 464 -3.64 -13.44 -7.55
CA ASP A 464 -3.02 -14.73 -7.32
C ASP A 464 -1.57 -14.70 -7.80
N ILE A 465 -0.67 -14.22 -6.93
CA ILE A 465 0.75 -14.02 -7.24
C ILE A 465 1.41 -15.36 -7.53
N GLU A 466 1.09 -16.39 -6.74
CA GLU A 466 1.72 -17.71 -6.88
C GLU A 466 1.40 -18.34 -8.24
N ARG A 467 0.14 -18.32 -8.68
CA ARG A 467 -0.23 -18.83 -10.00
C ARG A 467 0.20 -17.90 -11.12
N GLY A 468 0.18 -16.58 -10.90
CA GLY A 468 0.64 -15.59 -11.88
C GLY A 468 2.12 -15.77 -12.25
N LEU A 469 3.00 -15.87 -11.26
CA LEU A 469 4.46 -16.00 -11.48
C LEU A 469 4.88 -17.29 -12.17
N ARG A 470 4.09 -18.36 -12.07
CA ARG A 470 4.36 -19.62 -12.79
C ARG A 470 4.21 -19.46 -14.30
N ASN A 471 3.40 -18.49 -14.73
CA ASN A 471 2.96 -18.36 -16.11
C ASN A 471 3.38 -17.03 -16.76
N PHE A 472 3.77 -16.03 -15.96
CA PHE A 472 4.10 -14.69 -16.44
C PHE A 472 5.33 -14.10 -15.74
N SER A 473 6.21 -13.50 -16.53
CA SER A 473 7.23 -12.58 -16.03
C SER A 473 6.60 -11.20 -15.79
N LEU A 474 6.56 -10.76 -14.54
CA LEU A 474 6.07 -9.43 -14.20
C LEU A 474 7.18 -8.38 -14.42
N PRO A 475 6.87 -7.23 -15.07
CA PRO A 475 7.83 -6.15 -15.21
C PRO A 475 8.22 -5.61 -13.82
N ASN A 476 9.49 -5.24 -13.66
CA ASN A 476 10.00 -4.73 -12.40
C ASN A 476 9.60 -3.25 -12.24
N ILE A 477 8.64 -2.97 -11.36
CA ILE A 477 8.05 -1.65 -11.12
C ILE A 477 8.54 -0.98 -9.82
N PHE A 478 9.16 -1.72 -8.90
CA PHE A 478 9.75 -1.16 -7.67
C PHE A 478 11.00 -1.93 -7.19
N PRO A 479 11.90 -1.29 -6.42
CA PRO A 479 13.07 -1.97 -5.87
C PRO A 479 12.70 -3.21 -5.06
N ASN A 480 13.48 -4.28 -5.17
CA ASN A 480 13.28 -5.55 -4.46
C ASN A 480 11.94 -6.25 -4.73
N GLN A 481 11.29 -5.99 -5.87
CA GLN A 481 10.03 -6.63 -6.25
C GLN A 481 10.07 -8.15 -6.18
N ASN A 482 11.09 -8.79 -6.74
CA ASN A 482 11.18 -10.25 -6.77
C ASN A 482 11.19 -10.85 -5.36
N LEU A 483 11.84 -10.19 -4.40
CA LEU A 483 11.85 -10.63 -3.00
C LEU A 483 10.44 -10.70 -2.40
N LEU A 484 9.61 -9.69 -2.70
CA LEU A 484 8.23 -9.60 -2.23
C LEU A 484 7.33 -10.59 -2.97
N LEU A 485 7.51 -10.72 -4.28
CA LEU A 485 6.74 -11.65 -5.10
C LEU A 485 7.03 -13.11 -4.74
N ASP A 486 8.31 -13.47 -4.57
CA ASP A 486 8.72 -14.83 -4.22
C ASP A 486 8.27 -15.28 -2.82
N SER A 487 8.07 -14.32 -1.91
CA SER A 487 7.61 -14.57 -0.55
C SER A 487 6.09 -14.52 -0.38
N SER A 488 5.35 -14.09 -1.40
CA SER A 488 3.90 -13.92 -1.34
C SER A 488 3.16 -15.01 -2.12
N ARG A 489 1.90 -15.26 -1.74
CA ARG A 489 0.98 -16.15 -2.45
C ARG A 489 -0.14 -15.38 -3.12
N LEU A 490 -0.80 -14.52 -2.34
CA LEU A 490 -1.97 -13.75 -2.75
C LEU A 490 -1.85 -12.31 -2.25
N LEU A 491 -2.46 -11.37 -2.98
CA LEU A 491 -2.61 -9.98 -2.58
C LEU A 491 -4.07 -9.56 -2.74
N GLY A 492 -4.61 -8.96 -1.68
CA GLY A 492 -5.92 -8.34 -1.63
C GLY A 492 -5.83 -6.89 -1.22
N ILE A 493 -6.50 -6.01 -1.93
CA ILE A 493 -6.71 -4.62 -1.53
C ILE A 493 -8.20 -4.34 -1.60
N THR A 494 -8.74 -3.77 -0.54
CA THR A 494 -10.09 -3.22 -0.52
C THR A 494 -10.01 -1.79 -0.02
N SER A 495 -10.61 -0.87 -0.75
CA SER A 495 -10.75 0.52 -0.33
C SER A 495 -12.21 0.86 -0.10
N ARG A 496 -12.49 1.86 0.74
CA ARG A 496 -13.81 2.45 0.93
C ARG A 496 -13.68 3.93 1.26
N ILE A 497 -14.39 4.77 0.52
CA ILE A 497 -14.62 6.17 0.91
C ILE A 497 -15.58 6.13 2.10
N GLN A 498 -15.13 6.62 3.27
CA GLN A 498 -15.93 6.55 4.50
C GLN A 498 -16.90 7.72 4.58
N ASP A 499 -16.41 8.90 4.21
CA ASP A 499 -17.11 10.18 4.21
C ASP A 499 -16.46 11.10 3.15
N SER A 500 -16.94 12.34 3.03
CA SER A 500 -16.44 13.28 2.04
C SER A 500 -14.99 13.73 2.22
N HIS A 501 -14.34 13.33 3.32
CA HIS A 501 -12.99 13.75 3.69
C HIS A 501 -12.07 12.59 4.06
N SER A 502 -12.53 11.34 4.13
CA SER A 502 -11.69 10.22 4.52
C SER A 502 -11.89 8.95 3.70
N GLN A 503 -10.79 8.25 3.45
CA GLN A 503 -10.76 6.97 2.73
C GLN A 503 -10.04 5.91 3.56
N TYR A 504 -10.68 4.77 3.70
CA TYR A 504 -10.18 3.59 4.40
C TYR A 504 -9.62 2.59 3.38
N TYR A 505 -8.48 1.99 3.72
CA TYR A 505 -7.85 0.91 2.96
C TYR A 505 -7.59 -0.29 3.86
N LYS A 506 -7.81 -1.48 3.34
CA LYS A 506 -7.35 -2.74 3.91
C LYS A 506 -6.59 -3.51 2.86
N ILE A 507 -5.35 -3.85 3.17
CA ILE A 507 -4.46 -4.63 2.33
C ILE A 507 -4.15 -5.91 3.08
N PHE A 508 -4.25 -7.04 2.40
CA PHE A 508 -3.85 -8.32 2.92
C PHE A 508 -2.88 -8.99 1.95
N VAL A 509 -1.72 -9.41 2.46
CA VAL A 509 -0.73 -10.19 1.71
C VAL A 509 -0.62 -11.53 2.38
N GLU A 510 -1.02 -12.58 1.67
CA GLU A 510 -0.76 -13.95 2.11
C GLU A 510 0.70 -14.30 1.80
N LEU A 511 1.43 -14.78 2.80
CA LEU A 511 2.85 -15.08 2.69
C LEU A 511 3.07 -16.59 2.70
N LYS A 512 4.12 -17.03 2.01
CA LYS A 512 4.62 -18.39 2.14
C LYS A 512 5.17 -18.58 3.56
N LYS A 513 5.04 -19.80 4.10
CA LYS A 513 5.67 -20.17 5.37
C LYS A 513 7.03 -20.80 5.11
N SER A 514 7.96 -20.65 6.05
CA SER A 514 9.36 -21.09 5.90
C SER A 514 9.52 -22.60 5.61
N ASP A 515 8.50 -23.42 5.90
CA ASP A 515 8.51 -24.88 5.67
C ASP A 515 7.89 -25.30 4.33
N ASP A 516 7.33 -24.37 3.54
CA ASP A 516 6.67 -24.65 2.24
C ASP A 516 7.70 -24.82 1.09
N VAL A 517 8.96 -25.07 1.43
CA VAL A 517 10.00 -25.51 0.49
C VAL A 517 9.69 -26.97 0.16
N ARG A 518 9.06 -27.20 -0.99
CA ARG A 518 9.16 -28.50 -1.68
C ARG A 518 10.62 -28.92 -1.62
N SER A 519 10.88 -30.07 -1.00
CA SER A 519 12.18 -30.69 -0.88
C SER A 519 12.93 -30.60 -2.21
N LEU A 520 14.02 -29.84 -2.21
CA LEU A 520 15.03 -29.79 -3.28
C LEU A 520 15.90 -31.06 -3.26
N THR A 521 15.28 -32.24 -3.20
CA THR A 521 15.94 -33.54 -3.31
C THR A 521 15.53 -34.28 -4.57
N ASP A 522 15.19 -33.56 -5.64
CA ASP A 522 14.85 -34.19 -6.92
C ASP A 522 15.53 -33.55 -8.14
N ASN A 523 16.73 -32.98 -7.96
CA ASN A 523 17.61 -32.65 -9.08
C ASN A 523 19.09 -32.72 -8.66
N THR A 524 19.53 -33.91 -8.27
CA THR A 524 20.90 -34.35 -8.51
C THR A 524 20.85 -35.33 -9.68
N ASN A 525 20.90 -34.80 -10.91
CA ASN A 525 21.47 -35.46 -12.10
C ASN A 525 21.26 -34.58 -13.35
N ARG A 526 22.16 -33.61 -13.56
CA ARG A 526 22.95 -33.38 -14.80
C ARG A 526 23.54 -31.98 -14.84
#